data_AF-A0A1B6HCM4-F1
#
_entry.id   AF-A0A1B6HCM4-F1
#
_cell.length_a   1.000
_cell.length_b   1.000
_cell.length_c   1.000
_cell.angle_alpha   90.00
_cell.angle_beta   90.00
_cell.angle_gamma   90.00
#
_symmetry.space_group_name_H-M   'P 1'
#
loop_
_entity.id
_entity.type
_entity.pdbx_description
1 polymer ?
#
loop_
_entity_poly.entity_id
_entity_poly.type
_entity_poly.pdbx_seq_one_letter_code
_entity_poly.pdbx_strand_id
1 'polypeptide(L)'
;MDFLRSTFLVITLSSALVTCRSHDTREGEDVNLECRFPPHLATQQATFYWLRTNKRGHDNVAISTAALDPNYRVDLRPDQGRYDLLISNASFDRDNGQFECRLKVVGSGKDLHSQSFTVTVLTAPSA
;
A
#
# COMPACT_ATOMS: atom_id res chain seq x y z
N MET A 1 24.10 -17.75 -52.30
CA MET A 1 24.46 -17.11 -51.02
C MET A 1 23.60 -15.89 -50.90
N ASP A 2 22.65 -15.89 -49.97
CA ASP A 2 22.43 -14.78 -49.04
C ASP A 2 21.49 -15.26 -47.92
N PHE A 3 22.04 -15.20 -46.71
CA PHE A 3 21.53 -15.79 -45.48
C PHE A 3 20.42 -14.93 -44.88
N LEU A 4 19.46 -15.61 -44.26
CA LEU A 4 18.41 -15.14 -43.35
C LEU A 4 18.55 -13.72 -42.79
N ARG A 5 17.50 -12.91 -42.95
CA ARG A 5 17.15 -11.83 -42.00
C ARG A 5 15.75 -12.08 -41.45
N SER A 6 15.67 -13.06 -40.54
CA SER A 6 14.49 -13.23 -39.67
C SER A 6 14.62 -12.25 -38.51
N THR A 7 13.90 -11.14 -38.58
CA THR A 7 13.74 -10.21 -37.46
C THR A 7 12.86 -10.85 -36.39
N PHE A 8 13.48 -11.45 -35.38
CA PHE A 8 12.78 -11.87 -34.16
C PHE A 8 12.37 -10.61 -33.38
N LEU A 9 11.07 -10.29 -33.40
CA LEU A 9 10.47 -9.29 -32.52
C LEU A 9 10.40 -9.90 -31.11
N VAL A 10 11.34 -9.55 -30.24
CA VAL A 10 11.32 -9.96 -28.84
C VAL A 10 10.27 -9.10 -28.11
N ILE A 11 9.05 -9.63 -27.98
CA ILE A 11 8.01 -9.03 -27.16
C ILE A 11 8.34 -9.37 -25.70
N THR A 12 9.02 -8.47 -25.00
CA THR A 12 9.21 -8.58 -23.55
C THR A 12 7.89 -8.24 -22.84
N LEU A 13 7.06 -9.26 -22.61
CA LEU A 13 5.89 -9.15 -21.75
C LEU A 13 6.35 -8.90 -20.32
N SER A 14 6.44 -7.63 -19.94
CA SER A 14 6.82 -7.23 -18.59
C SER A 14 5.62 -7.48 -17.67
N SER A 15 5.56 -8.67 -17.08
CA SER A 15 4.61 -8.97 -16.02
C SER A 15 4.85 -8.00 -14.87
N ALA A 16 3.97 -7.00 -14.69
CA ALA A 16 3.93 -6.23 -13.46
C ALA A 16 3.51 -7.21 -12.35
N LEU A 17 4.49 -7.79 -11.66
CA LEU A 17 4.24 -8.52 -10.43
C LEU A 17 3.65 -7.51 -9.44
N VAL A 18 2.33 -7.57 -9.25
CA VAL A 18 1.68 -6.90 -8.12
C VAL A 18 2.27 -7.55 -6.87
N THR A 19 3.26 -6.89 -6.28
CA THR A 19 3.90 -7.35 -5.05
C THR A 19 2.98 -7.01 -3.89
N CYS A 20 1.99 -7.87 -3.66
CA CYS A 20 1.21 -7.82 -2.43
C CYS A 20 2.12 -8.28 -1.30
N ARG A 21 2.57 -7.35 -0.45
CA ARG A 21 3.45 -7.67 0.68
C ARG A 21 2.63 -8.22 1.83
N SER A 22 2.95 -9.41 2.32
CA SER A 22 2.34 -9.97 3.52
C SER A 22 3.10 -9.55 4.77
N HIS A 23 2.37 -9.18 5.81
CA HIS A 23 2.86 -8.90 7.15
C HIS A 23 2.08 -9.73 8.15
N ASP A 24 2.75 -10.66 8.82
CA ASP A 24 2.15 -11.44 9.90
C ASP A 24 2.56 -10.82 11.24
N THR A 25 1.61 -10.69 12.16
CA THR A 25 1.82 -10.10 13.49
C THR A 25 0.97 -10.80 14.52
N ARG A 26 1.29 -10.71 15.80
CA ARG A 26 0.42 -11.20 16.87
C ARG A 26 -0.52 -10.10 17.37
N GLU A 27 -1.64 -10.51 17.95
CA GLU A 27 -2.54 -9.59 18.66
C GLU A 27 -1.74 -8.75 19.69
N GLY A 28 -1.90 -7.43 19.64
CA GLY A 28 -1.26 -6.46 20.51
C GLY A 28 0.12 -5.94 20.07
N GLU A 29 0.71 -6.50 19.00
CA GLU A 29 1.99 -6.02 18.46
C GLU A 29 1.82 -4.80 17.53
N ASP A 30 2.92 -4.09 17.27
CA ASP A 30 2.97 -2.96 16.35
C ASP A 30 3.43 -3.42 14.96
N VAL A 31 2.78 -2.91 13.90
CA VAL A 31 3.11 -3.19 12.50
C VAL A 31 3.44 -1.90 11.77
N ASN A 32 4.56 -1.88 11.04
CA ASN A 32 4.92 -0.76 10.17
C ASN A 32 4.79 -1.15 8.69
N LEU A 33 3.92 -0.46 7.96
CA LEU A 33 3.73 -0.64 6.53
C LEU A 33 4.44 0.45 5.75
N GLU A 34 5.42 0.06 4.94
CA GLU A 34 6.29 1.00 4.24
C GLU A 34 5.84 1.27 2.80
N CYS A 35 5.15 2.39 2.60
CA CYS A 35 4.73 2.85 1.29
C CYS A 35 5.81 3.75 0.68
N ARG A 36 6.34 3.35 -0.47
CA ARG A 36 7.43 4.04 -1.17
C ARG A 36 6.99 4.42 -2.57
N PHE A 37 7.10 5.70 -2.90
CA PHE A 37 6.74 6.23 -4.21
C PHE A 37 7.81 7.18 -4.77
N PRO A 38 7.91 7.35 -6.09
CA PRO A 38 8.82 8.34 -6.66
C PRO A 38 8.46 9.77 -6.19
N PRO A 39 9.40 10.54 -5.58
CA PRO A 39 9.07 11.84 -4.99
C PRO A 39 8.42 12.86 -5.95
N HIS A 40 8.75 12.78 -7.24
CA HIS A 40 8.16 13.66 -8.27
C HIS A 40 6.64 13.46 -8.46
N LEU A 41 6.05 12.36 -7.99
CA LEU A 41 4.60 12.18 -8.02
C LEU A 41 3.89 13.12 -7.03
N ALA A 42 4.55 13.47 -5.92
CA ALA A 42 3.98 14.39 -4.94
C ALA A 42 3.81 15.81 -5.49
N THR A 43 4.58 16.22 -6.50
CA THR A 43 4.48 17.56 -7.10
C THR A 43 3.25 17.72 -7.99
N GLN A 44 2.53 16.63 -8.29
CA GLN A 44 1.34 16.64 -9.17
C GLN A 44 0.04 16.96 -8.44
N GLN A 45 0.11 17.74 -7.35
CA GLN A 45 -1.03 18.02 -6.47
C GLN A 45 -1.70 16.72 -6.03
N ALA A 46 -0.94 15.82 -5.41
CA ALA A 46 -1.43 14.52 -4.98
C ALA A 46 -2.15 14.61 -3.62
N THR A 47 -3.29 13.94 -3.48
CA THR A 47 -3.89 13.59 -2.19
C THR A 47 -3.51 12.16 -1.83
N PHE A 48 -3.12 11.95 -0.57
CA PHE A 48 -2.63 10.69 -0.05
C PHE A 48 -3.71 9.98 0.75
N TYR A 49 -3.88 8.68 0.54
CA TYR A 49 -4.87 7.86 1.22
C TYR A 49 -4.24 6.57 1.71
N TRP A 50 -4.54 6.21 2.95
CA TRP A 50 -4.45 4.82 3.38
C TRP A 50 -5.87 4.28 3.44
N LEU A 51 -6.09 3.13 2.80
CA LEU A 51 -7.35 2.41 2.80
C LEU A 51 -7.17 1.05 3.46
N ARG A 52 -8.24 0.53 4.02
CA ARG A 52 -8.29 -0.82 4.58
C ARG A 52 -9.50 -1.55 4.04
N THR A 53 -9.32 -2.84 3.75
CA THR A 53 -10.38 -3.79 3.46
C THR A 53 -10.26 -4.94 4.44
N ASN A 54 -11.25 -5.12 5.31
CA ASN A 54 -11.31 -6.22 6.28
C ASN A 54 -12.74 -6.77 6.36
N LYS A 55 -13.02 -7.63 7.35
CA LYS A 55 -14.35 -8.20 7.57
C LYS A 55 -15.47 -7.17 7.81
N ARG A 56 -15.13 -5.94 8.21
CA ARG A 56 -16.06 -4.83 8.47
C ARG A 56 -16.37 -4.01 7.21
N GLY A 57 -15.62 -4.19 6.12
CA GLY A 57 -15.83 -3.51 4.85
C GLY A 57 -14.57 -2.84 4.31
N HIS A 58 -14.77 -1.76 3.55
CA HIS A 58 -13.71 -0.97 2.91
C HIS A 58 -13.82 0.49 3.37
N ASP A 59 -12.76 1.01 3.99
CA ASP A 59 -12.76 2.36 4.57
C ASP A 59 -11.39 3.05 4.50
N ASN A 60 -11.40 4.37 4.74
CA ASN A 60 -10.17 5.14 4.89
C ASN A 60 -9.59 4.92 6.29
N VAL A 61 -8.29 4.67 6.34
CA VAL A 61 -7.47 4.59 7.55
C VAL A 61 -6.87 5.98 7.85
N ALA A 62 -6.40 6.66 6.81
CA ALA A 62 -5.86 8.00 6.90
C ALA A 62 -6.00 8.76 5.59
N ILE A 63 -6.11 10.09 5.70
CA ILE A 63 -6.08 11.01 4.56
C ILE A 63 -4.99 12.04 4.83
N SER A 64 -3.98 12.09 3.96
CA SER A 64 -2.77 12.90 4.18
C SER A 64 -2.17 12.60 5.55
N THR A 65 -1.96 13.60 6.41
CA THR A 65 -1.41 13.38 7.75
C THR A 65 -2.46 12.97 8.80
N ALA A 66 -3.75 12.97 8.45
CA ALA A 66 -4.84 12.73 9.40
C ALA A 66 -5.20 11.24 9.45
N ALA A 67 -4.78 10.57 10.52
CA ALA A 67 -5.25 9.22 10.86
C ALA A 67 -6.67 9.27 11.45
N LEU A 68 -7.52 8.29 11.08
CA LEU A 68 -8.93 8.24 11.47
C LEU A 68 -9.22 7.31 12.66
N ASP A 69 -8.20 6.57 13.12
CA ASP A 69 -8.25 5.73 14.32
C ASP A 69 -7.02 6.07 15.19
N PRO A 70 -7.16 6.17 16.53
CA PRO A 70 -6.06 6.52 17.44
C PRO A 70 -4.91 5.50 17.44
N ASN A 71 -5.15 4.26 16.99
CA ASN A 71 -4.13 3.23 16.86
C ASN A 71 -3.29 3.37 15.58
N TYR A 72 -3.60 4.34 14.73
CA TYR A 72 -2.88 4.58 13.49
C TYR A 72 -2.07 5.86 13.55
N ARG A 73 -0.85 5.82 13.02
CA ARG A 73 0.00 6.99 12.81
C ARG A 73 0.61 6.94 11.42
N VAL A 74 0.75 8.10 10.81
CA VAL A 74 1.27 8.24 9.44
C VAL A 74 2.58 9.02 9.47
N ASP A 75 3.58 8.55 8.73
CA ASP A 75 4.80 9.30 8.40
C ASP A 75 4.74 9.69 6.92
N LEU A 76 4.22 10.88 6.63
CA LEU A 76 4.13 11.44 5.27
C LEU A 76 5.33 12.37 5.02
N ARG A 77 6.23 11.96 4.13
CA ARG A 77 7.38 12.75 3.67
C ARG A 77 7.44 12.75 2.15
N PRO A 78 6.72 13.68 1.50
CA PRO A 78 6.56 13.67 0.04
C PRO A 78 7.88 13.88 -0.72
N ASP A 79 8.77 14.69 -0.15
CA ASP A 79 10.13 14.95 -0.63
C ASP A 79 11.02 13.69 -0.62
N GLN A 80 10.72 12.75 0.27
CA GLN A 80 11.46 11.48 0.43
C GLN A 80 10.72 10.29 -0.20
N GLY A 81 9.57 10.52 -0.83
CA GLY A 81 8.81 9.44 -1.44
C GLY A 81 8.20 8.46 -0.42
N ARG A 82 7.84 8.95 0.78
CA ARG A 82 7.40 8.13 1.91
C ARG A 82 5.99 8.47 2.35
N TYR A 83 5.19 7.43 2.61
CA TYR A 83 3.86 7.56 3.22
C TYR A 83 3.55 6.36 4.12
N ASP A 84 4.35 6.16 5.16
CA ASP A 84 4.28 4.95 5.98
C ASP A 84 3.11 4.98 6.96
N LEU A 85 2.58 3.81 7.28
CA LEU A 85 1.53 3.62 8.29
C LEU A 85 2.06 2.74 9.42
N LEU A 86 2.07 3.29 10.63
CA LEU A 86 2.23 2.53 11.86
C LEU A 86 0.84 2.15 12.40
N ILE A 87 0.65 0.85 12.59
CA ILE A 87 -0.49 0.25 13.28
C ILE A 87 0.01 -0.14 14.67
N SER A 88 -0.46 0.55 15.72
CA SER A 88 -0.09 0.25 17.10
C SER A 88 -1.13 -0.62 17.80
N ASN A 89 -0.68 -1.59 18.60
CA ASN A 89 -1.55 -2.54 19.29
C ASN A 89 -2.55 -3.20 18.31
N ALA A 90 -2.00 -3.93 17.33
CA ALA A 90 -2.76 -4.58 16.27
C ALA A 90 -3.84 -5.51 16.85
N SER A 91 -5.03 -5.51 16.26
CA SER A 91 -6.10 -6.43 16.66
C SER A 91 -6.67 -7.17 15.47
N PHE A 92 -7.02 -8.44 15.67
CA PHE A 92 -7.62 -9.28 14.64
C PHE A 92 -8.87 -8.63 14.04
N ASP A 93 -9.67 -8.02 14.90
CA ASP A 93 -10.96 -7.46 14.53
C ASP A 93 -10.87 -6.18 13.69
N ARG A 94 -9.83 -5.38 13.92
CA ARG A 94 -9.61 -4.08 13.26
C ARG A 94 -8.66 -4.19 12.08
N ASP A 95 -7.56 -4.93 12.22
CA ASP A 95 -6.41 -4.85 11.33
C ASP A 95 -6.19 -6.09 10.48
N ASN A 96 -6.86 -7.21 10.73
CA ASN A 96 -6.72 -8.38 9.88
C ASN A 96 -7.40 -8.15 8.52
N GLY A 97 -6.61 -7.93 7.48
CA GLY A 97 -7.11 -7.59 6.15
C GLY A 97 -6.06 -6.97 5.23
N GLN A 98 -6.53 -6.34 4.15
CA GLN A 98 -5.68 -5.65 3.20
C GLN A 98 -5.60 -4.16 3.54
N PHE A 99 -4.40 -3.60 3.48
CA PHE A 99 -4.15 -2.16 3.53
C PHE A 99 -3.59 -1.70 2.19
N GLU A 100 -3.92 -0.48 1.77
CA GLU A 100 -3.43 0.08 0.53
C GLU A 100 -3.10 1.55 0.70
N CYS A 101 -1.89 1.96 0.32
CA CYS A 101 -1.59 3.37 0.15
C CYS A 101 -1.91 3.78 -1.29
N ARG A 102 -2.60 4.92 -1.47
CA ARG A 102 -2.89 5.51 -2.77
C ARG A 102 -2.50 6.98 -2.81
N LEU A 103 -1.92 7.40 -3.94
CA LEU A 103 -1.76 8.81 -4.29
C LEU A 103 -2.68 9.10 -5.46
N LYS A 104 -3.52 10.14 -5.34
CA LYS A 104 -4.47 10.53 -6.39
C LYS A 104 -4.28 11.99 -6.77
N VAL A 105 -4.40 12.32 -8.05
CA VAL A 105 -4.42 13.72 -8.53
C VAL A 105 -5.64 14.44 -7.94
N VAL A 106 -5.44 15.61 -7.32
CA VAL A 106 -6.52 16.47 -6.84
C VAL A 106 -7.49 16.82 -7.98
N GLY A 107 -8.78 16.80 -7.69
CA GLY A 107 -9.85 17.10 -8.66
C GLY A 107 -10.19 15.91 -9.57
N SER A 108 -9.24 15.38 -10.35
CA SER A 108 -9.52 14.29 -11.29
C SER A 108 -9.64 12.92 -10.63
N GLY A 109 -9.02 12.71 -9.46
CA GLY A 109 -9.04 11.44 -8.73
C GLY A 109 -8.22 10.30 -9.35
N LYS A 110 -7.51 10.59 -10.45
CA LYS A 110 -6.63 9.63 -11.15
C LYS A 110 -5.54 9.11 -10.21
N ASP A 111 -5.35 7.80 -10.16
CA ASP A 111 -4.28 7.17 -9.38
C ASP A 111 -2.90 7.47 -9.99
N LEU A 112 -1.99 7.95 -9.15
CA LEU A 112 -0.57 8.17 -9.43
C LEU A 112 0.29 7.02 -8.90
N HIS A 113 -0.10 6.46 -7.77
CA HIS A 113 0.60 5.37 -7.10
C HIS A 113 -0.39 4.55 -6.28
N SER A 114 -0.15 3.25 -6.22
CA SER A 114 -0.84 2.31 -5.35
C SER A 114 0.14 1.22 -4.90
N GLN A 115 0.11 0.87 -3.62
CA GLN A 115 0.83 -0.27 -3.06
C GLN A 115 -0.03 -0.93 -1.98
N SER A 116 -0.21 -2.26 -2.10
CA SER A 116 -1.06 -3.06 -1.20
C SER A 116 -0.24 -3.96 -0.28
N PHE A 117 -0.76 -4.16 0.92
CA PHE A 117 -0.21 -5.01 1.98
C PHE A 117 -1.32 -5.89 2.53
N THR A 118 -1.03 -7.15 2.81
CA THR A 118 -1.93 -8.03 3.58
C THR A 118 -1.39 -8.14 4.98
N VAL A 119 -2.18 -7.70 5.97
CA VAL A 119 -1.86 -7.87 7.39
C VAL A 119 -2.64 -9.05 7.94
N THR A 120 -1.93 -10.06 8.42
CA THR A 120 -2.49 -11.22 9.12
C THR A 120 -2.22 -11.08 10.60
N VAL A 121 -3.26 -10.89 11.40
CA VAL A 121 -3.12 -10.84 12.86
C VAL A 121 -3.39 -12.24 13.41
N LEU A 122 -2.44 -12.78 14.16
CA LEU A 122 -2.50 -14.11 14.74
C LEU A 122 -3.06 -14.03 16.16
N THR A 123 -4.20 -14.68 16.38
CA THR A 123 -4.77 -14.88 17.72
C THR A 123 -4.28 -16.21 18.30
N ALA A 124 -4.20 -16.29 19.62
CA ALA A 124 -3.95 -17.57 20.29
C ALA A 124 -5.10 -18.55 19.99
N PRO A 125 -4.81 -19.86 19.85
CA PRO A 125 -5.86 -20.86 19.73
C PRO A 125 -6.80 -20.77 20.94
N SER A 126 -8.11 -20.75 20.70
CA SER A 126 -9.09 -20.94 21.77
C SER A 126 -9.03 -22.39 22.23
N ALA A 127 -8.81 -22.60 23.54
CA ALA A 127 -8.84 -23.92 24.18
C ALA A 127 -10.26 -24.48 24.30
#